data_AF-A0A1E4FJM8-F1
#
_entry.id   AF-A0A1E4FJM8-F1
#
_cell.length_a   1.000
_cell.length_b   1.000
_cell.length_c   1.000
_cell.angle_alpha   90.00
_cell.angle_beta   90.00
_cell.angle_gamma   90.00
#
_symmetry.space_group_name_H-M   'P 1'
#
loop_
_entity.id
_entity.type
_entity.pdbx_description
1 polymer ?
#
loop_
_entity_poly.entity_id
_entity_poly.type
_entity_poly.pdbx_seq_one_letter_code
_entity_poly.pdbx_strand_id
1 'polypeptide(L)'
;MAKNSVADWDTDPANNTDIGGINIAEGCAPSGINNGIRTMMAQAKAGFLTQASLTGTAAKEGLADADRFVILDSSDGGARKTSLWSVMKIAIRDALKPLSYGEQTLTEEQKAQARANAGLGSIATRNITVSSSAPSGGADGDLWIQV
;
A
#
# COMPACT_ATOMS: atom_id res chain seq x y z
N MET A 1 24.48 -14.75 34.45
CA MET A 1 23.41 -15.45 33.69
C MET A 1 23.95 -15.74 32.30
N ALA A 2 23.58 -16.87 31.70
CA ALA A 2 24.00 -17.18 30.34
C ALA A 2 23.29 -16.29 29.32
N LYS A 3 24.05 -15.67 28.41
CA LYS A 3 23.57 -14.88 27.28
C LYS A 3 23.19 -15.80 26.13
N ASN A 4 21.94 -16.26 26.13
CA ASN A 4 21.44 -17.27 25.20
C ASN A 4 21.02 -16.71 23.83
N SER A 5 20.86 -15.38 23.72
CA SER A 5 20.45 -14.71 22.48
C SER A 5 21.15 -13.37 22.28
N VAL A 6 21.12 -12.85 21.05
CA VAL A 6 21.58 -11.47 20.74
C VAL A 6 20.81 -10.43 21.55
N ALA A 7 19.59 -10.74 22.00
CA ALA A 7 18.83 -9.85 22.85
C ALA A 7 19.42 -9.73 24.28
N ASP A 8 20.13 -10.75 24.76
CA ASP A 8 20.76 -10.76 26.09
C ASP A 8 22.15 -10.10 26.09
N TRP A 9 22.67 -9.76 24.90
CA TRP A 9 23.96 -9.09 24.74
C TRP A 9 23.88 -7.62 25.14
N ASP A 10 25.02 -7.08 25.56
CA ASP A 10 25.20 -5.69 25.96
C ASP A 10 25.89 -4.91 24.84
N THR A 11 25.59 -3.62 24.71
CA THR A 11 26.29 -2.69 23.84
C THR A 11 27.67 -2.30 24.36
N ASP A 12 27.94 -2.49 25.65
CA ASP A 12 29.28 -2.45 26.22
C ASP A 12 29.97 -3.82 26.03
N PRO A 13 31.06 -3.90 25.25
CA PRO A 13 31.82 -5.13 25.07
C PRO A 13 32.27 -5.78 26.39
N ALA A 14 32.57 -5.00 27.43
CA ALA A 14 33.09 -5.52 28.70
C ALA A 14 32.07 -6.42 29.43
N ASN A 15 30.78 -6.18 29.23
CA ASN A 15 29.68 -6.91 29.86
C ASN A 15 29.31 -8.21 29.14
N ASN A 16 29.93 -8.50 27.99
CA ASN A 16 29.69 -9.71 27.20
C ASN A 16 30.72 -10.78 27.56
N THR A 17 30.59 -11.38 28.73
CA THR A 17 31.55 -12.37 29.25
C THR A 17 31.27 -13.80 28.82
N ASP A 18 30.12 -14.08 28.19
CA ASP A 18 29.71 -15.42 27.78
C ASP A 18 28.80 -15.41 26.55
N ILE A 19 28.73 -16.56 25.84
CA ILE A 19 27.81 -16.81 24.72
C ILE A 19 27.18 -18.19 24.92
N GLY A 20 25.86 -18.25 25.16
CA GLY A 20 25.15 -19.51 25.34
C GLY A 20 25.71 -20.38 26.47
N GLY A 21 26.26 -19.76 27.51
CA GLY A 21 26.92 -20.45 28.63
C GLY A 21 28.39 -20.81 28.40
N ILE A 22 28.96 -20.50 27.23
CA ILE A 22 30.40 -20.63 26.97
C ILE A 22 31.11 -19.38 27.48
N ASN A 23 32.00 -19.54 28.45
CA ASN A 23 32.77 -18.44 29.03
C ASN A 23 33.79 -17.91 28.01
N ILE A 24 33.74 -16.61 27.75
CA ILE A 24 34.72 -15.86 26.92
C ILE A 24 35.51 -14.84 27.76
N ALA A 25 35.41 -14.94 29.11
CA ALA A 25 36.15 -14.15 30.07
C ALA A 25 37.56 -14.66 30.37
N GLU A 26 37.91 -15.86 29.90
CA GLU A 26 39.13 -16.56 30.32
C GLU A 26 40.37 -16.00 29.60
N GLY A 27 41.36 -15.60 30.39
CA GLY A 27 42.56 -14.84 29.99
C GLY A 27 43.54 -15.60 29.10
N CYS A 28 43.11 -16.05 27.93
CA CYS A 28 44.01 -16.51 26.88
C CYS A 28 44.73 -15.30 26.24
N ALA A 29 46.07 -15.32 26.24
CA ALA A 29 46.83 -14.56 25.25
C ALA A 29 46.54 -15.22 23.89
N PRO A 30 45.67 -14.64 23.05
CA PRO A 30 45.73 -13.27 22.56
C PRO A 30 44.50 -12.46 22.98
N SER A 31 44.70 -11.49 23.85
CA SER A 31 43.71 -10.52 24.35
C SER A 31 42.90 -9.83 23.25
N GLY A 32 43.41 -9.79 22.01
CA GLY A 32 42.71 -9.27 20.84
C GLY A 32 41.51 -10.10 20.37
N ILE A 33 41.54 -11.44 20.49
CA ILE A 33 40.44 -12.29 20.00
C ILE A 33 39.21 -12.18 20.92
N ASN A 34 39.42 -12.29 22.24
CA ASN A 34 38.31 -12.13 23.20
C ASN A 34 37.74 -10.70 23.16
N ASN A 35 38.59 -9.69 22.99
CA ASN A 35 38.13 -8.31 22.82
C ASN A 35 37.41 -8.11 21.47
N GLY A 36 37.88 -8.76 20.41
CA GLY A 36 37.23 -8.75 19.10
C GLY A 36 35.85 -9.39 19.13
N ILE A 37 35.71 -10.56 19.76
CA ILE A 37 34.42 -11.24 19.91
C ILE A 37 33.44 -10.38 20.72
N ARG A 38 33.88 -9.81 21.86
CA ARG A 38 33.06 -8.91 22.68
C ARG A 38 32.61 -7.67 21.92
N THR A 39 33.50 -7.10 21.11
CA THR A 39 33.20 -5.96 20.24
C THR A 39 32.21 -6.34 19.15
N MET A 40 32.37 -7.50 18.52
CA MET A 40 31.43 -8.01 17.53
C MET A 40 30.05 -8.29 18.13
N MET A 41 29.98 -8.79 19.36
CA MET A 41 28.71 -8.97 20.08
C MET A 41 28.02 -7.63 20.36
N ALA A 42 28.77 -6.62 20.81
CA ALA A 42 28.24 -5.28 21.03
C ALA A 42 27.74 -4.65 19.72
N GLN A 43 28.49 -4.80 18.62
CA GLN A 43 28.09 -4.33 17.30
C GLN A 43 26.85 -5.06 16.78
N ALA A 44 26.77 -6.37 16.97
CA ALA A 44 25.60 -7.17 16.59
C ALA A 44 24.35 -6.79 17.40
N LYS A 45 24.50 -6.52 18.71
CA LYS A 45 23.42 -6.00 19.56
C LYS A 45 22.95 -4.63 19.11
N ALA A 46 23.88 -3.72 18.82
CA ALA A 46 23.56 -2.39 18.30
C ALA A 46 22.85 -2.49 16.94
N GLY A 47 23.33 -3.35 16.04
CA GLY A 47 22.72 -3.68 14.76
C GLY A 47 21.29 -4.23 14.89
N PHE A 48 21.10 -5.15 15.84
CA PHE A 48 19.80 -5.73 16.16
C PHE A 48 18.82 -4.68 16.72
N LEU A 49 19.27 -3.80 17.63
CA LEU A 49 18.49 -2.66 18.13
C LEU A 49 18.11 -1.69 17.00
N THR A 50 19.03 -1.41 16.07
CA THR A 50 18.74 -0.56 14.91
C THR A 50 17.76 -1.18 13.91
N GLN A 51 17.66 -2.51 13.82
CA GLN A 51 16.65 -3.18 12.97
C GLN A 51 15.33 -3.46 13.69
N ALA A 52 15.31 -3.52 15.03
CA ALA A 52 14.12 -3.80 15.83
C ALA A 52 13.38 -2.54 16.35
N SER A 53 13.98 -1.34 16.25
CA SER A 53 13.34 -0.10 16.70
C SER A 53 12.36 0.48 15.65
N LEU A 54 11.15 -0.08 15.60
CA LEU A 54 9.94 0.66 15.16
C LEU A 54 9.30 1.48 16.31
N THR A 55 9.91 1.48 17.49
CA THR A 55 9.41 2.17 18.69
C THR A 55 10.56 2.89 19.35
N GLY A 56 10.68 4.20 19.16
CA GLY A 56 11.60 4.99 19.98
C GLY A 56 12.03 6.32 19.39
N THR A 57 12.92 6.31 18.39
CA THR A 57 13.68 7.54 18.06
C THR A 57 13.83 7.82 16.57
N ALA A 58 13.47 6.88 15.68
CA ALA A 58 13.54 7.06 14.23
C ALA A 58 12.19 7.44 13.59
N ALA A 59 11.19 7.92 14.34
CA ALA A 59 9.92 8.31 13.71
C ALA A 59 10.11 9.54 12.80
N LYS A 60 10.97 10.52 13.13
CA LYS A 60 11.12 11.71 12.29
C LYS A 60 11.94 11.47 11.02
N GLU A 61 13.00 10.66 11.14
CA GLU A 61 13.90 10.32 10.02
C GLU A 61 13.39 9.11 9.22
N GLY A 62 12.73 8.16 9.87
CA GLY A 62 12.15 6.95 9.25
C GLY A 62 10.78 7.14 8.61
N LEU A 63 10.01 8.19 9.00
CA LEU A 63 8.84 8.61 8.22
C LEU A 63 9.22 9.47 7.00
N ALA A 64 10.40 10.10 6.99
CA ALA A 64 10.88 10.84 5.81
C ALA A 64 11.21 9.90 4.64
N ASP A 65 11.53 8.63 4.93
CA ASP A 65 11.74 7.56 3.96
C ASP A 65 10.62 6.50 4.00
N ALA A 66 9.35 6.94 4.05
CA ALA A 66 8.18 6.08 3.97
C ALA A 66 8.06 5.31 2.63
N ASP A 67 8.92 5.59 1.64
CA ASP A 67 9.08 4.80 0.42
C ASP A 67 9.73 3.43 0.69
N ARG A 68 10.52 3.33 1.78
CA ARG A 68 11.25 2.12 2.16
C ARG A 68 10.52 1.24 3.19
N PHE A 69 9.43 1.73 3.80
CA PHE A 69 8.56 0.90 4.65
C PHE A 69 7.67 0.00 3.77
N VAL A 70 8.27 -1.13 3.42
CA VAL A 70 7.65 -2.22 2.69
C VAL A 70 6.71 -3.01 3.61
N ILE A 71 5.43 -3.06 3.27
CA ILE A 71 4.51 -4.04 3.81
C ILE A 71 4.65 -5.31 2.97
N LEU A 72 4.73 -6.47 3.65
CA LEU A 72 4.61 -7.77 3.00
C LEU A 72 3.16 -7.91 2.53
N ASP A 73 2.93 -7.79 1.22
CA ASP A 73 1.60 -8.01 0.66
C ASP A 73 1.31 -9.51 0.65
N SER A 74 0.29 -9.92 1.40
CA SER A 74 -0.13 -11.32 1.50
C SER A 74 -0.97 -11.76 0.31
N SER A 75 -1.37 -10.86 -0.60
CA SER A 75 -2.19 -11.19 -1.77
C SER A 75 -1.55 -12.25 -2.66
N ASP A 76 -0.22 -12.24 -2.74
CA ASP A 76 0.56 -13.13 -3.61
C ASP A 76 1.51 -14.01 -2.77
N GLY A 77 1.10 -14.38 -1.55
CA GLY A 77 1.91 -15.21 -0.64
C GLY A 77 3.17 -14.52 -0.12
N GLY A 78 3.17 -13.18 0.01
CA GLY A 78 4.30 -12.42 0.55
C GLY A 78 5.35 -12.00 -0.48
N ALA A 79 5.18 -12.32 -1.76
CA ALA A 79 6.17 -12.06 -2.80
C ALA A 79 6.26 -10.56 -3.22
N ARG A 80 5.19 -9.78 -2.99
CA ARG A 80 5.13 -8.37 -3.41
C ARG A 80 5.36 -7.44 -2.24
N LYS A 81 6.40 -6.63 -2.37
CA LYS A 81 6.77 -5.57 -1.44
C LYS A 81 6.06 -4.29 -1.88
N THR A 82 5.01 -3.86 -1.18
CA THR A 82 4.32 -2.59 -1.46
C THR A 82 4.70 -1.56 -0.38
N SER A 83 5.03 -0.33 -0.76
CA SER A 83 5.26 0.72 0.24
C SER A 83 3.93 1.17 0.84
N LEU A 84 3.90 1.54 2.12
CA LEU A 84 2.71 2.10 2.77
C LEU A 84 2.14 3.28 1.97
N TRP A 85 3.02 4.07 1.36
CA TRP A 85 2.65 5.18 0.47
C TRP A 85 1.92 4.72 -0.82
N SER A 86 2.29 3.57 -1.38
CA SER A 86 1.62 3.00 -2.56
C SER A 86 0.21 2.54 -2.22
N VAL A 87 0.01 1.90 -1.06
CA VAL A 87 -1.31 1.47 -0.57
C VAL A 87 -2.20 2.69 -0.30
N MET A 88 -1.67 3.72 0.35
CA MET A 88 -2.38 4.97 0.62
C MET A 88 -2.83 5.68 -0.66
N LYS A 89 -1.96 5.76 -1.69
CA LYS A 89 -2.32 6.32 -3.00
C LYS A 89 -3.46 5.56 -3.68
N ILE A 90 -3.46 4.23 -3.63
CA ILE A 90 -4.51 3.40 -4.23
C ILE A 90 -5.84 3.62 -3.48
N ALA A 91 -5.81 3.55 -2.15
CA ALA A 91 -7.00 3.75 -1.32
C ALA A 91 -7.61 5.14 -1.52
N ILE A 92 -6.79 6.19 -1.55
CA ILE A 92 -7.24 7.56 -1.82
C ILE A 92 -7.81 7.68 -3.24
N ARG A 93 -7.14 7.10 -4.25
CA ARG A 93 -7.65 7.10 -5.64
C ARG A 93 -9.01 6.44 -5.72
N ASP A 94 -9.18 5.26 -5.12
CA ASP A 94 -10.45 4.52 -5.16
C ASP A 94 -11.56 5.22 -4.39
N ALA A 95 -11.25 5.84 -3.26
CA ALA A 95 -12.20 6.66 -2.50
C ALA A 95 -12.62 7.95 -3.25
N LEU A 96 -11.73 8.53 -4.06
CA LEU A 96 -12.00 9.74 -4.86
C LEU A 96 -12.57 9.45 -6.26
N LYS A 97 -12.47 8.22 -6.78
CA LYS A 97 -13.10 7.81 -8.05
C LYS A 97 -14.55 8.29 -8.20
N PRO A 98 -15.45 8.14 -7.20
CA PRO A 98 -16.83 8.61 -7.30
C PRO A 98 -16.99 10.14 -7.21
N LEU A 99 -15.99 10.87 -6.74
CA LEU A 99 -15.98 12.35 -6.66
C LEU A 99 -15.41 13.01 -7.92
N SER A 100 -14.82 12.22 -8.82
CA SER A 100 -14.32 12.70 -10.10
C SER A 100 -15.50 12.91 -11.05
N TYR A 101 -15.88 14.16 -11.29
CA TYR A 101 -16.75 14.58 -12.40
C TYR A 101 -16.02 14.43 -13.75
N GLY A 102 -15.61 13.21 -14.08
CA GLY A 102 -15.17 12.85 -15.44
C GLY A 102 -16.38 12.40 -16.24
N GLU A 103 -16.40 12.71 -17.53
CA GLU A 103 -17.41 12.26 -18.49
C GLU A 103 -17.67 10.75 -18.32
N GLN A 104 -18.76 10.40 -17.62
CA GLN A 104 -19.16 9.02 -17.46
C GLN A 104 -19.98 8.64 -18.68
N THR A 105 -19.45 7.73 -19.50
CA THR A 105 -20.27 7.00 -20.46
C THR A 105 -21.29 6.18 -19.67
N LEU A 106 -22.46 6.77 -19.41
CA LEU A 106 -23.55 6.11 -18.68
C LEU A 106 -23.92 4.81 -19.40
N THR A 107 -24.09 3.73 -18.65
CA THR A 107 -24.67 2.50 -19.21
C THR A 107 -26.11 2.77 -19.67
N GLU A 108 -26.66 1.93 -20.55
CA GLU A 108 -28.02 2.12 -21.05
C GLU A 108 -29.08 2.07 -19.91
N GLU A 109 -28.82 1.29 -18.86
CA GLU A 109 -29.64 1.25 -17.65
C GLU A 109 -29.58 2.58 -16.87
N GLN A 110 -28.39 3.15 -16.70
CA GLN A 110 -28.22 4.43 -16.01
C GLN A 110 -28.86 5.58 -16.80
N LYS A 111 -28.78 5.56 -18.14
CA LYS A 111 -29.49 6.51 -19.00
C LYS A 111 -31.01 6.34 -18.87
N ALA A 112 -31.51 5.11 -18.78
CA ALA A 112 -32.93 4.85 -18.56
C ALA A 112 -33.39 5.37 -17.18
N GLN A 113 -32.61 5.15 -16.13
CA GLN A 113 -32.91 5.63 -14.78
C GLN A 113 -32.86 7.16 -14.68
N ALA A 114 -31.88 7.81 -15.32
CA ALA A 114 -31.80 9.27 -15.38
C ALA A 114 -33.01 9.89 -16.09
N ARG A 115 -33.46 9.28 -17.20
CA ARG A 115 -34.69 9.68 -17.90
C ARG A 115 -35.93 9.53 -17.01
N ALA A 116 -36.04 8.42 -16.28
CA ALA A 116 -37.14 8.17 -15.34
C ALA A 116 -37.14 9.19 -14.19
N ASN A 117 -35.99 9.47 -13.59
CA ASN A 117 -35.84 10.44 -12.50
C ASN A 117 -36.17 11.87 -12.95
N ALA A 118 -35.85 12.23 -14.20
CA ALA A 118 -36.20 13.51 -14.80
C ALA A 118 -37.65 13.58 -15.31
N GLY A 119 -38.43 12.50 -15.19
CA GLY A 119 -39.82 12.43 -15.66
C GLY A 119 -39.97 12.54 -17.19
N LEU A 120 -38.91 12.26 -17.95
CA LEU A 120 -38.93 12.34 -19.40
C LEU A 120 -39.72 11.16 -19.97
N GLY A 121 -40.83 11.44 -20.65
CA GLY A 121 -41.60 10.42 -21.37
C GLY A 121 -40.85 9.89 -22.59
N SER A 122 -41.22 8.69 -23.07
CA SER A 122 -40.53 8.00 -24.18
C SER A 122 -40.32 8.89 -25.40
N ILE A 123 -41.32 9.70 -25.79
CA ILE A 123 -41.30 10.62 -26.93
C ILE A 123 -40.18 11.66 -26.83
N ALA A 124 -39.86 12.16 -25.63
CA ALA A 124 -38.85 13.20 -25.43
C ALA A 124 -37.41 12.72 -25.71
N THR A 125 -37.24 11.42 -26.00
CA THR A 125 -35.93 10.77 -26.20
C THR A 125 -35.85 10.02 -27.53
N ARG A 126 -36.88 10.14 -28.38
CA ARG A 126 -36.95 9.56 -29.73
C ARG A 126 -36.66 10.62 -30.78
N ASN A 127 -36.34 10.18 -31.99
CA ASN A 127 -36.08 11.11 -33.09
C ASN A 127 -37.40 11.64 -33.67
N ILE A 128 -37.40 12.91 -34.08
CA ILE A 128 -38.49 13.52 -34.84
C ILE A 128 -37.95 13.87 -36.23
N THR A 129 -38.50 13.26 -37.27
CA THR A 129 -38.10 13.48 -38.66
C THR A 129 -39.18 14.26 -39.40
N VAL A 130 -38.80 15.36 -40.05
CA VAL A 130 -39.71 16.18 -40.87
C VAL A 130 -39.29 16.07 -42.34
N SER A 131 -40.16 15.58 -43.22
CA SER A 131 -39.80 15.32 -44.61
C SER A 131 -41.02 15.37 -45.54
N SER A 132 -40.82 15.78 -46.80
CA SER A 132 -41.86 15.68 -47.84
C SER A 132 -41.93 14.30 -48.49
N SER A 133 -40.91 13.47 -48.27
CA SER A 133 -40.86 12.09 -48.76
C SER A 133 -41.58 11.14 -47.80
N ALA A 134 -42.06 10.02 -48.32
CA ALA A 134 -42.64 8.97 -47.49
C ALA A 134 -41.59 8.41 -46.48
N PRO A 135 -42.01 7.97 -45.29
CA PRO A 135 -41.13 7.33 -44.32
C PRO A 135 -40.33 6.17 -44.93
N SER A 136 -39.00 6.24 -44.84
CA SER A 136 -38.09 5.26 -45.43
C SER A 136 -37.16 4.58 -44.41
N GLY A 137 -37.31 4.90 -43.12
CA GLY A 137 -36.56 4.29 -42.02
C GLY A 137 -36.94 4.87 -40.64
N GLY A 138 -36.31 4.35 -39.58
CA GLY A 138 -36.53 4.75 -38.19
C GLY A 138 -36.64 3.55 -37.24
N ALA A 139 -36.67 3.82 -35.93
CA ALA A 139 -36.99 2.82 -34.91
C ALA A 139 -38.41 3.04 -34.36
N ASP A 140 -38.99 1.99 -33.78
CA ASP A 140 -40.31 2.09 -33.13
C ASP A 140 -40.31 3.19 -32.05
N GLY A 141 -41.29 4.09 -32.16
CA GLY A 141 -41.45 5.25 -31.29
C GLY A 141 -40.88 6.56 -31.84
N ASP A 142 -40.13 6.53 -32.95
CA ASP A 142 -39.77 7.75 -33.69
C ASP A 142 -41.02 8.38 -34.33
N LEU A 143 -41.06 9.71 -34.40
CA LEU A 143 -42.17 10.47 -35.00
C LEU A 143 -41.76 10.99 -36.38
N TRP A 144 -42.55 10.69 -37.40
CA TRP A 144 -42.41 11.29 -38.74
C TRP A 144 -43.54 12.28 -38.99
N ILE A 145 -43.17 13.50 -39.38
CA ILE A 145 -44.11 14.54 -39.79
C ILE A 145 -43.91 14.80 -41.27
N GLN A 146 -44.90 14.40 -42.07
CA GLN A 146 -44.87 14.68 -43.49
C GLN A 146 -45.34 16.12 -43.74
N VAL A 147 -44.54 16.89 -44.47
CA VAL A 147 -44.82 18.29 -44.80
C VAL A 147 -44.81 18.54 -46.29
#